data_AF-A0A5N7J580-F1
#
_entry.id   AF-A0A5N7J580-F1
#
_cell.length_a   1.000
_cell.length_b   1.000
_cell.length_c   1.000
_cell.angle_alpha   90.00
_cell.angle_beta   90.00
_cell.angle_gamma   90.00
#
_symmetry.space_group_name_H-M   'P 1'
#
loop_
_entity.id
_entity.type
_entity.pdbx_description
1 polymer ?
#
loop_
_entity_poly.entity_id
_entity_poly.type
_entity_poly.pdbx_seq_one_letter_code
_entity_poly.pdbx_strand_id
1 'polypeptide(L)'
;MTRTKGAKRNKLIGVFIILVGILAVFAYMILYSGGVTIRKTTTTEVIGKLAKVQITGGEFELTQKNMDELSNLYFAKPITKGNITLDGVNVEILNDELLINAPIKYKNLNLLFSSKGKVSVLNGKVTYDAENFKIGRLKLPKKIVLSQIVKFNNKSFYVEGNLIKINPSMFPFKISSLKIKDNKILAESPKQSIKKSFEEITKMGGTEIDKQLEILKQKIQSAVELMGGEAEKAKLKEIQDIIDKAKGKSIDEKKQIISDSLNKIDGAISKITDSGKKKELEKIRTAAENAQKIAVEKQKISQQQNATKSASLIKARDDLGNAYSQVGTSKEKQMISIMKSTMSEMASNSSYNSSADQASVRSIYSTLDLQSKNKFKYALASNVDSDNLSVLRQIFGM
;
A
#
# COMPACT_ATOMS: atom_id res chain seq x y z
N MET A 1 -68.00 -53.38 -23.60
CA MET A 1 -66.71 -52.73 -23.92
C MET A 1 -66.34 -51.77 -22.80
N THR A 2 -65.47 -52.11 -21.84
CA THR A 2 -64.81 -51.13 -20.95
C THR A 2 -63.87 -51.85 -19.97
N ARG A 3 -62.55 -51.75 -20.17
CA ARG A 3 -61.46 -51.76 -19.14
C ARG A 3 -60.09 -52.11 -19.77
N THR A 4 -59.48 -51.17 -20.49
CA THR A 4 -58.06 -51.30 -20.93
C THR A 4 -57.25 -50.01 -20.81
N LYS A 5 -57.83 -48.90 -20.33
CA LYS A 5 -57.12 -47.61 -20.22
C LYS A 5 -56.22 -47.46 -18.97
N GLY A 6 -56.49 -48.19 -17.87
CA GLY A 6 -55.73 -48.06 -16.61
C GLY A 6 -54.33 -48.68 -16.63
N ALA A 7 -54.17 -49.87 -17.23
CA ALA A 7 -52.90 -50.60 -17.22
C ALA A 7 -51.81 -49.95 -18.12
N LYS A 8 -52.20 -49.33 -19.25
CA LYS A 8 -51.27 -48.59 -20.12
C LYS A 8 -50.75 -47.31 -19.46
N ARG A 9 -51.58 -46.62 -18.68
CA ARG A 9 -51.22 -45.37 -17.99
C ARG A 9 -50.19 -45.61 -16.88
N ASN A 10 -50.34 -46.70 -16.11
CA ASN A 10 -49.37 -47.06 -15.07
C ASN A 10 -48.02 -47.53 -15.64
N LYS A 11 -48.02 -48.24 -16.77
CA LYS A 11 -46.77 -48.58 -17.49
C LYS A 11 -46.06 -47.33 -18.04
N LEU A 12 -46.80 -46.36 -18.58
CA LEU A 12 -46.26 -45.08 -19.04
C LEU A 12 -45.63 -44.26 -17.90
N ILE A 13 -46.28 -44.21 -16.74
CA ILE A 13 -45.73 -43.54 -15.54
C ILE A 13 -44.45 -44.24 -15.09
N GLY A 14 -44.41 -45.58 -15.07
CA GLY A 14 -43.20 -46.35 -14.74
C GLY A 14 -42.04 -46.06 -15.68
N VAL A 15 -42.28 -46.02 -17.00
CA VAL A 15 -41.26 -45.65 -18.00
C VAL A 15 -40.76 -44.23 -17.79
N PHE A 16 -41.65 -43.28 -17.50
CA PHE A 16 -41.28 -41.89 -17.25
C PHE A 16 -40.40 -41.75 -16.00
N ILE A 17 -40.73 -42.44 -14.90
CA ILE A 17 -39.92 -42.47 -13.68
C ILE A 17 -38.54 -43.05 -13.96
N ILE A 18 -38.46 -44.14 -14.72
CA ILE A 18 -37.17 -44.75 -15.12
C ILE A 18 -36.35 -43.76 -15.94
N LEU A 19 -36.97 -43.08 -16.91
CA LEU A 19 -36.28 -42.13 -17.78
C LEU A 19 -35.76 -40.91 -17.01
N VAL A 20 -36.54 -40.40 -16.05
CA VAL A 20 -36.10 -39.35 -15.11
C VAL A 20 -34.99 -39.86 -14.20
N GLY A 21 -35.07 -41.10 -13.72
CA GLY A 21 -34.03 -41.74 -12.92
C GLY A 21 -32.71 -41.86 -13.68
N ILE A 22 -32.74 -42.32 -14.94
CA ILE A 22 -31.57 -42.38 -15.82
C ILE A 22 -30.99 -40.99 -16.06
N LEU A 23 -31.83 -39.99 -16.34
CA LEU A 23 -31.41 -38.59 -16.50
C LEU A 23 -30.77 -38.05 -15.21
N ALA A 24 -31.28 -38.39 -14.04
CA ALA A 24 -30.73 -37.98 -12.75
C ALA A 24 -29.35 -38.63 -12.49
N VAL A 25 -29.19 -39.93 -12.79
CA VAL A 25 -27.90 -40.64 -12.70
C VAL A 25 -26.90 -40.06 -13.71
N PHE A 26 -27.34 -39.77 -14.93
CA PHE A 26 -26.49 -39.19 -15.97
C PHE A 26 -26.06 -37.75 -15.61
N ALA A 27 -26.98 -36.94 -15.10
CA ALA A 27 -26.68 -35.61 -14.59
C ALA A 27 -25.71 -35.68 -13.41
N TYR A 28 -25.90 -36.63 -12.48
CA TYR A 28 -24.97 -36.86 -11.40
C TYR A 28 -23.58 -37.26 -11.93
N MET A 29 -23.46 -38.21 -12.86
CA MET A 29 -22.16 -38.60 -13.44
C MET A 29 -21.45 -37.48 -14.20
N ILE A 30 -22.18 -36.58 -14.86
CA ILE A 30 -21.60 -35.44 -15.57
C ILE A 30 -21.12 -34.36 -14.60
N LEU A 31 -21.87 -34.13 -13.53
CA LEU A 31 -21.60 -33.07 -12.55
C LEU A 31 -20.65 -33.53 -11.44
N TYR A 32 -20.57 -34.83 -11.18
CA TYR A 32 -19.68 -35.44 -10.20
C TYR A 32 -18.24 -35.38 -10.71
N SER A 33 -17.40 -34.66 -9.96
CA SER A 33 -16.06 -34.31 -10.39
C SER A 33 -14.95 -35.16 -9.79
N GLY A 34 -15.28 -36.21 -9.03
CA GLY A 34 -14.30 -37.15 -8.47
C GLY A 34 -13.21 -36.45 -7.63
N GLY A 35 -13.47 -36.24 -6.35
CA GLY A 35 -12.44 -36.00 -5.33
C GLY A 35 -11.30 -35.03 -5.68
N VAL A 36 -11.54 -33.93 -6.39
CA VAL A 36 -10.49 -32.92 -6.62
C VAL A 36 -10.04 -32.38 -5.27
N THR A 37 -8.84 -32.76 -4.87
CA THR A 37 -8.21 -32.32 -3.64
C THR A 37 -7.53 -30.98 -3.89
N ILE A 38 -7.81 -30.01 -3.02
CA ILE A 38 -7.05 -28.75 -3.01
C ILE A 38 -5.60 -29.08 -2.66
N ARG A 39 -4.67 -28.69 -3.52
CA ARG A 39 -3.23 -28.89 -3.26
C ARG A 39 -2.86 -28.00 -2.09
N LYS A 40 -2.54 -28.58 -0.94
CA LYS A 40 -2.12 -27.84 0.25
C LYS A 40 -0.60 -27.83 0.33
N THR A 41 -0.02 -26.63 0.42
CA THR A 41 1.38 -26.44 0.80
C THR A 41 1.47 -25.58 2.05
N THR A 42 2.48 -25.85 2.87
CA THR A 42 2.87 -25.07 4.05
C THR A 42 3.97 -24.05 3.72
N THR A 43 4.55 -24.12 2.52
CA THR A 43 5.59 -23.20 2.06
C THR A 43 5.01 -21.86 1.62
N THR A 44 5.80 -20.81 1.72
CA THR A 44 5.36 -19.42 1.45
C THR A 44 6.49 -18.58 0.84
N GLU A 45 7.44 -19.26 0.19
CA GLU A 45 8.62 -18.66 -0.43
C GLU A 45 8.25 -17.61 -1.48
N VAL A 46 7.10 -17.79 -2.15
CA VAL A 46 6.56 -16.85 -3.14
C VAL A 46 6.41 -15.44 -2.57
N ILE A 47 6.05 -15.29 -1.29
CA ILE A 47 5.88 -13.96 -0.68
C ILE A 47 7.21 -13.25 -0.52
N GLY A 48 8.25 -13.96 -0.08
CA GLY A 48 9.60 -13.39 0.00
C GLY A 48 10.12 -12.97 -1.36
N LYS A 49 9.85 -13.80 -2.39
CA LYS A 49 10.21 -13.49 -3.78
C LYS A 49 9.48 -12.25 -4.30
N LEU A 50 8.17 -12.19 -4.13
CA LEU A 50 7.34 -11.05 -4.55
C LEU A 50 7.70 -9.75 -3.79
N ALA A 51 8.01 -9.85 -2.49
CA ALA A 51 8.48 -8.71 -1.70
C ALA A 51 9.83 -8.19 -2.20
N LYS A 52 10.76 -9.07 -2.61
CA LYS A 52 12.04 -8.64 -3.19
C LYS A 52 11.83 -7.89 -4.50
N VAL A 53 10.99 -8.44 -5.39
CA VAL A 53 10.64 -7.84 -6.69
C VAL A 53 10.02 -6.45 -6.51
N GLN A 54 9.14 -6.27 -5.52
CA GLN A 54 8.56 -4.96 -5.21
C GLN A 54 9.63 -3.89 -4.95
N ILE A 55 10.75 -4.26 -4.31
CA ILE A 55 11.82 -3.35 -3.93
C ILE A 55 12.77 -3.10 -5.10
N THR A 56 13.21 -4.16 -5.76
CA THR A 56 14.26 -4.07 -6.77
C THR A 56 13.72 -3.69 -8.15
N GLY A 57 12.44 -3.98 -8.41
CA GLY A 57 11.92 -4.11 -9.76
C GLY A 57 12.60 -5.27 -10.50
N GLY A 58 12.29 -5.39 -11.80
CA GLY A 58 12.89 -6.34 -12.73
C GLY A 58 12.00 -7.52 -13.08
N GLU A 59 12.58 -8.47 -13.80
CA GLU A 59 11.94 -9.70 -14.22
C GLU A 59 11.87 -10.73 -13.08
N PHE A 60 10.77 -11.47 -13.03
CA PHE A 60 10.58 -12.56 -12.09
C PHE A 60 9.72 -13.66 -12.70
N GLU A 61 9.97 -14.89 -12.26
CA GLU A 61 9.19 -16.06 -12.67
C GLU A 61 8.30 -16.57 -11.53
N LEU A 62 7.12 -17.08 -11.85
CA LEU A 62 6.29 -17.87 -10.94
C LEU A 62 6.12 -19.28 -11.51
N THR A 63 6.51 -20.27 -10.72
CA THR A 63 6.40 -21.70 -11.03
C THR A 63 5.07 -22.26 -10.53
N GLN A 64 4.76 -23.51 -10.85
CA GLN A 64 3.61 -24.21 -10.28
C GLN A 64 3.63 -24.20 -8.74
N LYS A 65 4.79 -24.42 -8.12
CA LYS A 65 4.96 -24.34 -6.65
C LYS A 65 4.51 -22.96 -6.15
N ASN A 66 4.89 -21.88 -6.82
CA ASN A 66 4.50 -20.53 -6.41
C ASN A 66 2.99 -20.30 -6.55
N MET A 67 2.35 -20.86 -7.58
CA MET A 67 0.90 -20.77 -7.76
C MET A 67 0.13 -21.58 -6.70
N ASP A 68 0.65 -22.74 -6.31
CA ASP A 68 0.08 -23.56 -5.23
C ASP A 68 0.19 -22.82 -3.88
N GLU A 69 1.31 -22.16 -3.60
CA GLU A 69 1.50 -21.32 -2.40
C GLU A 69 0.53 -20.12 -2.38
N LEU A 70 0.40 -19.40 -3.49
CA LEU A 70 -0.56 -18.29 -3.61
C LEU A 70 -2.00 -18.78 -3.44
N SER A 71 -2.36 -19.89 -4.09
CA SER A 71 -3.71 -20.44 -3.99
C SER A 71 -4.07 -20.81 -2.55
N ASN A 72 -3.15 -21.45 -1.81
CA ASN A 72 -3.35 -21.77 -0.40
C ASN A 72 -3.45 -20.53 0.49
N LEU A 73 -2.68 -19.49 0.19
CA LEU A 73 -2.72 -18.25 0.96
C LEU A 73 -4.08 -17.54 0.83
N TYR A 74 -4.60 -17.45 -0.39
CA TYR A 74 -5.84 -16.73 -0.69
C TYR A 74 -7.09 -17.56 -0.31
N PHE A 75 -7.02 -18.88 -0.46
CA PHE A 75 -8.15 -19.79 -0.25
C PHE A 75 -7.92 -20.77 0.90
N ALA A 76 -7.22 -20.32 1.95
CA ALA A 76 -6.92 -21.12 3.15
C ALA A 76 -8.18 -21.63 3.87
N LYS A 77 -9.32 -20.95 3.68
CA LYS A 77 -10.61 -21.29 4.27
C LYS A 77 -11.70 -21.27 3.21
N PRO A 78 -12.72 -22.14 3.32
CA PRO A 78 -13.88 -22.07 2.44
C PRO A 78 -14.59 -20.72 2.50
N ILE A 79 -15.06 -20.23 1.36
CA ILE A 79 -15.78 -18.97 1.22
C ILE A 79 -17.24 -19.27 0.89
N THR A 80 -18.17 -18.87 1.76
CA THR A 80 -19.62 -19.11 1.55
C THR A 80 -20.34 -17.79 1.24
N LYS A 81 -21.15 -17.79 0.16
CA LYS A 81 -22.03 -16.68 -0.20
C LYS A 81 -23.39 -17.21 -0.66
N GLY A 82 -24.42 -16.96 0.13
CA GLY A 82 -25.75 -17.53 -0.10
C GLY A 82 -25.70 -19.06 -0.08
N ASN A 83 -26.21 -19.69 -1.12
CA ASN A 83 -26.26 -21.16 -1.25
C ASN A 83 -25.00 -21.78 -1.88
N ILE A 84 -23.95 -20.99 -2.10
CA ILE A 84 -22.70 -21.45 -2.74
C ILE A 84 -21.56 -21.37 -1.73
N THR A 85 -20.81 -22.46 -1.58
CA THR A 85 -19.53 -22.50 -0.85
C THR A 85 -18.41 -22.85 -1.82
N LEU A 86 -17.37 -22.03 -1.87
CA LEU A 86 -16.11 -22.31 -2.56
C LEU A 86 -15.15 -22.94 -1.56
N ASP A 87 -14.79 -24.21 -1.72
CA ASP A 87 -13.92 -24.91 -0.77
C ASP A 87 -12.43 -24.52 -0.95
N GLY A 88 -12.06 -24.10 -2.16
CA GLY A 88 -10.72 -23.61 -2.49
C GLY A 88 -10.55 -23.42 -3.99
N VAL A 89 -9.34 -23.02 -4.41
CA VAL A 89 -8.98 -22.91 -5.83
C VAL A 89 -7.62 -23.55 -6.01
N ASN A 90 -7.47 -24.36 -7.05
CA ASN A 90 -6.19 -24.81 -7.59
C ASN A 90 -5.96 -24.11 -8.92
N VAL A 91 -4.77 -23.57 -9.13
CA VAL A 91 -4.37 -22.95 -10.40
C VAL A 91 -3.16 -23.70 -10.94
N GLU A 92 -3.32 -24.35 -12.08
CA GLU A 92 -2.26 -25.10 -12.76
C GLU A 92 -1.76 -24.34 -13.98
N ILE A 93 -0.44 -24.25 -14.15
CA ILE A 93 0.21 -23.71 -15.34
C ILE A 93 0.47 -24.89 -16.27
N LEU A 94 -0.24 -24.95 -17.40
CA LEU A 94 -0.15 -26.07 -18.34
C LEU A 94 -0.30 -25.56 -19.79
N ASN A 95 0.66 -25.92 -20.64
CA ASN A 95 0.63 -25.64 -22.08
C ASN A 95 0.42 -24.14 -22.39
N ASP A 96 1.21 -23.29 -21.74
CA ASP A 96 1.15 -21.82 -21.84
C ASP A 96 -0.21 -21.19 -21.43
N GLU A 97 -0.99 -21.92 -20.63
CA GLU A 97 -2.29 -21.48 -20.13
C GLU A 97 -2.44 -21.74 -18.62
N LEU A 98 -3.45 -21.12 -18.02
CA LEU A 98 -3.90 -21.43 -16.68
C LEU A 98 -5.14 -22.32 -16.73
N LEU A 99 -5.07 -23.44 -16.00
CA LEU A 99 -6.20 -24.26 -15.64
C LEU A 99 -6.60 -23.95 -14.19
N ILE A 100 -7.76 -23.32 -14.02
CA ILE A 100 -8.35 -22.99 -12.73
C ILE A 100 -9.36 -24.08 -12.39
N ASN A 101 -9.21 -24.69 -11.22
CA ASN A 101 -10.12 -25.71 -10.67
C ASN A 101 -10.62 -25.26 -9.31
N ALA A 102 -11.94 -25.12 -9.17
CA ALA A 102 -12.60 -24.58 -7.99
C ALA A 102 -13.72 -25.52 -7.54
N PRO A 103 -13.47 -26.38 -6.53
CA PRO A 103 -14.52 -27.17 -5.91
C PRO A 103 -15.53 -26.25 -5.23
N ILE A 104 -16.80 -26.39 -5.63
CA ILE A 104 -17.91 -25.61 -5.09
C ILE A 104 -19.01 -26.54 -4.56
N LYS A 105 -19.69 -26.12 -3.50
CA LYS A 105 -20.91 -26.74 -3.00
C LYS A 105 -22.10 -25.84 -3.29
N TYR A 106 -23.13 -26.37 -3.93
CA TYR A 106 -24.40 -25.65 -4.15
C TYR A 106 -25.57 -26.49 -3.65
N LYS A 107 -26.29 -26.02 -2.62
CA LYS A 107 -27.43 -26.74 -2.01
C LYS A 107 -27.12 -28.25 -1.75
N ASN A 108 -25.98 -28.54 -1.11
CA ASN A 108 -25.46 -29.89 -0.82
C ASN A 108 -24.96 -30.70 -2.04
N LEU A 109 -24.97 -30.15 -3.25
CA LEU A 109 -24.32 -30.75 -4.42
C LEU A 109 -22.86 -30.31 -4.49
N ASN A 110 -21.94 -31.28 -4.46
CA ASN A 110 -20.53 -31.05 -4.72
C ASN A 110 -20.29 -30.97 -6.23
N LEU A 111 -19.75 -29.87 -6.69
CA LEU A 111 -19.46 -29.58 -8.08
C LEU A 111 -18.00 -29.13 -8.21
N LEU A 112 -17.43 -29.25 -9.42
CA LEU A 112 -16.15 -28.64 -9.74
C LEU A 112 -16.37 -27.62 -10.84
N PHE A 113 -16.12 -26.35 -10.54
CA PHE A 113 -15.99 -25.34 -11.59
C PHE A 113 -14.56 -25.39 -12.13
N SER A 114 -14.42 -25.43 -13.46
CA SER A 114 -13.11 -25.37 -14.10
C SER A 114 -13.10 -24.33 -15.21
N SER A 115 -11.97 -23.64 -15.37
CA SER A 115 -11.74 -22.68 -16.44
C SER A 115 -10.35 -22.87 -17.02
N LYS A 116 -10.22 -22.82 -18.33
CA LYS A 116 -8.92 -22.83 -19.03
C LYS A 116 -8.77 -21.52 -19.80
N GLY A 117 -7.60 -20.89 -19.74
CA GLY A 117 -7.36 -19.67 -20.50
C GLY A 117 -6.01 -19.01 -20.28
N LYS A 118 -5.80 -17.89 -20.97
CA LYS A 118 -4.53 -17.16 -21.00
C LYS A 118 -4.57 -15.95 -20.09
N VAL A 119 -3.41 -15.59 -19.54
CA VAL A 119 -3.23 -14.34 -18.80
C VAL A 119 -2.24 -13.44 -19.53
N SER A 120 -2.56 -12.15 -19.56
CA SER A 120 -1.72 -11.10 -20.14
C SER A 120 -1.90 -9.79 -19.39
N VAL A 121 -1.08 -8.79 -19.70
CA VAL A 121 -1.26 -7.40 -19.26
C VAL A 121 -1.73 -6.56 -20.44
N LEU A 122 -2.89 -5.92 -20.30
CA LEU A 122 -3.44 -4.98 -21.29
C LEU A 122 -3.75 -3.65 -20.60
N ASN A 123 -3.17 -2.55 -21.09
CA ASN A 123 -3.31 -1.20 -20.52
C ASN A 123 -2.98 -1.16 -19.01
N GLY A 124 -1.91 -1.84 -18.62
CA GLY A 124 -1.46 -1.95 -17.24
C GLY A 124 -2.36 -2.80 -16.34
N LYS A 125 -3.39 -3.47 -16.86
CA LYS A 125 -4.30 -4.35 -16.10
C LYS A 125 -4.06 -5.81 -16.45
N VAL A 126 -4.10 -6.68 -15.44
CA VAL A 126 -4.02 -8.13 -15.67
C VAL A 126 -5.35 -8.60 -16.25
N THR A 127 -5.31 -9.27 -17.39
CA THR A 127 -6.49 -9.79 -18.08
C THR A 127 -6.42 -11.30 -18.19
N TYR A 128 -7.53 -11.97 -17.87
CA TYR A 128 -7.73 -13.39 -18.10
C TYR A 128 -8.72 -13.60 -19.24
N ASP A 129 -8.26 -14.24 -20.31
CA ASP A 129 -9.08 -14.65 -21.44
C ASP A 129 -9.40 -16.13 -21.34
N ALA A 130 -10.61 -16.43 -20.85
CA ALA A 130 -11.08 -17.81 -20.71
C ALA A 130 -11.40 -18.41 -22.08
N GLU A 131 -10.73 -19.50 -22.46
CA GLU A 131 -11.07 -20.29 -23.64
C GLU A 131 -12.34 -21.11 -23.41
N ASN A 132 -12.48 -21.71 -22.22
CA ASN A 132 -13.68 -22.47 -21.86
C ASN A 132 -13.94 -22.48 -20.36
N PHE A 133 -15.21 -22.71 -20.02
CA PHE A 133 -15.69 -22.95 -18.67
C PHE A 133 -16.38 -24.30 -18.59
N LYS A 134 -16.28 -24.96 -17.44
CA LYS A 134 -16.94 -26.25 -17.17
C LYS A 134 -17.50 -26.30 -15.75
N ILE A 135 -18.58 -27.08 -15.60
CA ILE A 135 -19.00 -27.62 -14.30
C ILE A 135 -18.96 -29.15 -14.40
N GLY A 136 -18.08 -29.78 -13.62
CA GLY A 136 -17.72 -31.18 -13.82
C GLY A 136 -17.22 -31.41 -15.25
N ARG A 137 -17.91 -32.25 -16.01
CA ARG A 137 -17.60 -32.53 -17.42
C ARG A 137 -18.40 -31.65 -18.41
N LEU A 138 -19.40 -30.91 -17.94
CA LEU A 138 -20.27 -30.10 -18.78
C LEU A 138 -19.59 -28.79 -19.19
N LYS A 139 -19.40 -28.56 -20.48
CA LYS A 139 -18.93 -27.27 -21.02
C LYS A 139 -20.04 -26.22 -20.92
N LEU A 140 -19.69 -25.03 -20.44
CA LEU A 140 -20.59 -23.90 -20.32
C LEU A 140 -20.28 -22.84 -21.39
N PRO A 141 -21.30 -22.23 -22.01
CA PRO A 141 -21.09 -21.11 -22.93
C PRO A 141 -20.45 -19.92 -22.22
N LYS A 142 -19.36 -19.38 -22.80
CA LYS A 142 -18.60 -18.23 -22.27
C LYS A 142 -19.50 -17.05 -21.93
N LYS A 143 -20.42 -16.70 -22.83
CA LYS A 143 -21.39 -15.60 -22.64
C LYS A 143 -22.25 -15.76 -21.38
N ILE A 144 -22.70 -16.99 -21.08
CA ILE A 144 -23.54 -17.27 -19.91
C ILE A 144 -22.72 -17.06 -18.64
N VAL A 145 -21.51 -17.65 -18.57
CA VAL A 145 -20.64 -17.52 -17.39
C VAL A 145 -20.25 -16.07 -17.16
N LEU A 146 -19.77 -15.37 -18.19
CA LEU A 146 -19.37 -13.97 -18.09
C LEU A 146 -20.53 -13.06 -17.66
N SER A 147 -21.75 -13.27 -18.17
CA SER A 147 -22.92 -12.49 -17.75
C SER A 147 -23.29 -12.67 -16.27
N GLN A 148 -22.94 -13.80 -15.65
CA GLN A 148 -23.09 -13.98 -14.21
C GLN A 148 -21.95 -13.29 -13.46
N ILE A 149 -20.70 -13.37 -13.94
CA ILE A 149 -19.55 -12.71 -13.32
C ILE A 149 -19.71 -11.17 -13.33
N VAL A 150 -20.26 -10.60 -14.42
CA VAL A 150 -20.54 -9.16 -14.55
C VAL A 150 -21.36 -8.62 -13.38
N LYS A 151 -22.30 -9.41 -12.85
CA LYS A 151 -23.16 -9.01 -11.70
C LYS A 151 -22.36 -8.80 -10.41
N PHE A 152 -21.12 -9.28 -10.36
CA PHE A 152 -20.21 -9.15 -9.23
C PHE A 152 -19.04 -8.19 -9.51
N ASN A 153 -19.08 -7.45 -10.63
CA ASN A 153 -18.11 -6.42 -10.95
C ASN A 153 -17.93 -5.47 -9.75
N ASN A 154 -16.68 -5.14 -9.46
CA ASN A 154 -16.31 -4.23 -8.39
C ASN A 154 -14.97 -3.55 -8.73
N LYS A 155 -14.41 -2.80 -7.78
CA LYS A 155 -13.15 -2.08 -7.97
C LYS A 155 -11.94 -3.00 -8.18
N SER A 156 -11.99 -4.23 -7.68
CA SER A 156 -10.90 -5.22 -7.72
C SER A 156 -10.88 -6.05 -9.00
N PHE A 157 -12.06 -6.45 -9.50
CA PHE A 157 -12.17 -7.17 -10.77
C PHE A 157 -13.49 -6.82 -11.47
N TYR A 158 -13.46 -6.89 -12.79
CA TYR A 158 -14.64 -6.67 -13.62
C TYR A 158 -14.51 -7.37 -14.97
N VAL A 159 -15.65 -7.64 -15.60
CA VAL A 159 -15.69 -8.18 -16.96
C VAL A 159 -15.89 -7.03 -17.96
N GLU A 160 -15.09 -7.03 -19.02
CA GLU A 160 -15.22 -6.10 -20.14
C GLU A 160 -15.09 -6.87 -21.45
N GLY A 161 -16.17 -6.90 -22.24
CA GLY A 161 -16.26 -7.78 -23.40
C GLY A 161 -16.14 -9.26 -23.01
N ASN A 162 -15.16 -9.94 -23.60
CA ASN A 162 -14.87 -11.36 -23.34
C ASN A 162 -13.74 -11.60 -22.32
N LEU A 163 -13.26 -10.53 -21.67
CA LEU A 163 -12.11 -10.57 -20.77
C LEU A 163 -12.52 -10.35 -19.33
N ILE A 164 -11.93 -11.11 -18.41
CA ILE A 164 -11.99 -10.84 -16.98
C ILE A 164 -10.76 -9.98 -16.66
N LYS A 165 -10.99 -8.73 -16.25
CA LYS A 165 -9.94 -7.76 -15.91
C LYS A 165 -9.78 -7.68 -14.40
N ILE A 166 -8.53 -7.77 -13.93
CA ILE A 166 -8.14 -7.63 -12.53
C ILE A 166 -7.43 -6.28 -12.40
N ASN A 167 -7.90 -5.46 -11.46
CA ASN A 167 -7.32 -4.16 -11.20
C ASN A 167 -5.92 -4.31 -10.60
N PRO A 168 -4.90 -3.58 -11.08
CA PRO A 168 -3.56 -3.57 -10.53
C PRO A 168 -3.48 -3.36 -9.02
N SER A 169 -4.46 -2.67 -8.42
CA SER A 169 -4.54 -2.49 -6.97
C SER A 169 -4.66 -3.81 -6.18
N MET A 170 -5.02 -4.92 -6.83
CA MET A 170 -5.04 -6.25 -6.22
C MET A 170 -3.65 -6.87 -6.06
N PHE A 171 -2.65 -6.31 -6.74
CA PHE A 171 -1.28 -6.76 -6.67
C PHE A 171 -0.48 -5.83 -5.76
N PRO A 172 0.38 -6.37 -4.90
CA PRO A 172 1.16 -5.58 -3.96
C PRO A 172 2.28 -4.76 -4.63
N PHE A 173 2.47 -4.92 -5.93
CA PHE A 173 3.41 -4.21 -6.78
C PHE A 173 2.84 -4.07 -8.19
N LYS A 174 3.35 -3.10 -8.94
CA LYS A 174 2.95 -2.90 -10.35
C LYS A 174 3.51 -4.02 -11.22
N ILE A 175 2.70 -4.50 -12.17
CA ILE A 175 3.12 -5.50 -13.16
C ILE A 175 3.10 -4.82 -14.53
N SER A 176 4.27 -4.68 -15.16
CA SER A 176 4.43 -4.07 -16.49
C SER A 176 4.09 -5.07 -17.59
N SER A 177 4.54 -6.31 -17.42
CA SER A 177 4.32 -7.40 -18.38
C SER A 177 4.06 -8.71 -17.65
N LEU A 178 3.27 -9.59 -18.27
CA LEU A 178 2.99 -10.94 -17.81
C LEU A 178 2.73 -11.81 -19.02
N LYS A 179 3.44 -12.94 -19.11
CA LYS A 179 3.22 -13.99 -20.11
C LYS A 179 3.41 -15.36 -19.47
N ILE A 180 2.77 -16.37 -20.04
CA ILE A 180 3.02 -17.77 -19.68
C ILE A 180 3.92 -18.36 -20.75
N LYS A 181 5.04 -18.93 -20.33
CA LYS A 181 5.99 -19.58 -21.22
C LYS A 181 6.69 -20.71 -20.46
N ASP A 182 6.92 -21.84 -21.12
CA ASP A 182 7.69 -22.96 -20.57
C ASP A 182 7.10 -23.47 -19.23
N ASN A 183 5.76 -23.51 -19.13
CA ASN A 183 4.99 -23.84 -17.92
C ASN A 183 5.31 -22.96 -16.69
N LYS A 184 5.73 -21.72 -16.92
CA LYS A 184 5.96 -20.70 -15.89
C LYS A 184 5.29 -19.39 -16.28
N ILE A 185 4.95 -18.58 -15.29
CA ILE A 185 4.56 -17.18 -15.52
C ILE A 185 5.84 -16.36 -15.48
N LEU A 186 6.15 -15.67 -16.57
CA LEU A 186 7.21 -14.68 -16.64
C LEU A 186 6.57 -13.29 -16.55
N ALA A 187 6.99 -12.50 -15.58
CA ALA A 187 6.45 -11.17 -15.35
C ALA A 187 7.55 -10.16 -15.05
N GLU A 188 7.24 -8.89 -15.26
CA GLU A 188 8.15 -7.78 -15.02
C GLU A 188 7.48 -6.74 -14.14
N SER A 189 8.22 -6.22 -13.16
CA SER A 189 7.76 -5.14 -12.29
C SER A 189 8.67 -3.92 -12.45
N PRO A 190 8.12 -2.70 -12.62
CA PRO A 190 8.95 -1.51 -12.62
C PRO A 190 9.49 -1.29 -11.20
N LYS A 191 10.74 -0.80 -11.09
CA LYS A 191 11.32 -0.44 -9.80
C LYS A 191 10.41 0.57 -9.12
N GLN A 192 9.92 0.23 -7.93
CA GLN A 192 9.10 1.16 -7.17
C GLN A 192 10.00 2.29 -6.67
N SER A 193 9.80 3.49 -7.19
CA SER A 193 10.48 4.69 -6.71
C SER A 193 10.03 4.93 -5.27
N ILE A 194 10.88 4.56 -4.31
CA ILE A 194 10.73 4.99 -2.93
C ILE A 194 10.79 6.53 -2.99
N LYS A 195 9.62 7.19 -2.89
CA LYS A 195 9.58 8.65 -2.69
C LYS A 195 10.52 8.96 -1.52
N LYS A 196 11.38 9.96 -1.71
CA LYS A 196 12.38 10.45 -0.75
C LYS A 196 11.91 10.26 0.69
N SER A 197 12.73 9.62 1.52
CA SER A 197 12.35 9.22 2.87
C SER A 197 11.82 10.40 3.68
N PHE A 198 10.91 10.16 4.63
CA PHE A 198 10.44 11.22 5.54
C PHE A 198 11.59 11.91 6.30
N GLU A 199 12.72 11.23 6.47
CA GLU A 199 13.95 11.79 7.04
C GLU A 199 14.64 12.83 6.14
N GLU A 200 14.58 12.67 4.81
CA GLU A 200 15.14 13.67 3.89
C GLU A 200 14.28 14.93 3.86
N ILE A 201 12.97 14.78 4.02
CA ILE A 201 12.02 15.91 4.06
C ILE A 201 12.27 16.79 5.29
N THR A 202 12.56 16.20 6.46
CA THR A 202 12.78 16.96 7.70
C THR A 202 14.16 17.63 7.79
N LYS A 203 15.19 17.11 7.12
CA LYS A 203 16.57 17.62 7.21
C LYS A 203 16.88 18.86 6.36
N MET A 204 16.07 19.16 5.34
CA MET A 204 16.35 20.25 4.39
C MET A 204 15.93 21.67 4.83
N GLY A 205 15.22 21.81 5.96
CA GLY A 205 14.66 23.11 6.39
C GLY A 205 15.61 24.02 7.19
N GLY A 206 16.40 23.44 8.12
CA GLY A 206 17.14 24.22 9.13
C GLY A 206 18.52 24.73 8.70
N THR A 207 19.23 23.96 7.86
CA THR A 207 20.63 24.19 7.49
C THR A 207 20.87 25.48 6.72
N GLU A 208 19.90 25.94 5.94
CA GLU A 208 20.05 27.19 5.18
C GLU A 208 19.82 28.42 6.06
N ILE A 209 18.93 28.34 7.06
CA ILE A 209 18.74 29.42 8.04
C ILE A 209 20.01 29.57 8.89
N ASP A 210 20.63 28.45 9.29
CA ASP A 210 21.87 28.46 10.05
C ASP A 210 23.03 29.15 9.30
N LYS A 211 23.15 28.92 7.98
CA LYS A 211 24.15 29.63 7.16
C LYS A 211 23.90 31.14 7.12
N GLN A 212 22.65 31.57 7.00
CA GLN A 212 22.32 33.00 6.98
C GLN A 212 22.57 33.67 8.33
N LEU A 213 22.32 32.96 9.43
CA LEU A 213 22.66 33.42 10.78
C LEU A 213 24.17 33.57 10.97
N GLU A 214 24.99 32.66 10.43
CA GLU A 214 26.45 32.79 10.44
C GLU A 214 26.94 33.99 9.60
N ILE A 215 26.37 34.21 8.41
CA ILE A 215 26.68 35.40 7.59
C ILE A 215 26.32 36.69 8.34
N LEU A 216 25.16 36.72 9.02
CA LEU A 216 24.73 37.84 9.82
C LEU A 216 25.68 38.09 10.99
N LYS A 217 26.11 37.03 11.68
CA LYS A 217 27.08 37.07 12.77
C LYS A 217 28.42 37.66 12.33
N GLN A 218 28.95 37.20 11.19
CA GLN A 218 30.20 37.73 10.63
C GLN A 218 30.09 39.23 10.33
N LYS A 219 28.98 39.68 9.73
CA LYS A 219 28.75 41.11 9.43
C LYS A 219 28.66 41.97 10.69
N ILE A 220 28.01 41.46 11.75
CA ILE A 220 27.96 42.14 13.04
C ILE A 220 29.36 42.26 13.63
N GLN A 221 30.15 41.20 13.59
CA GLN A 221 31.50 41.19 14.11
C GLN A 221 32.41 42.20 13.40
N SER A 222 32.35 42.26 12.05
CA SER A 222 33.08 43.29 11.28
C SER A 222 32.64 44.71 11.64
N ALA A 223 31.36 44.94 11.92
CA ALA A 223 30.89 46.27 12.34
C ALA A 223 31.33 46.63 13.78
N VAL A 224 31.42 45.66 14.69
CA VAL A 224 31.94 45.88 16.06
C VAL A 224 33.38 46.40 16.03
N GLU A 225 34.20 45.87 15.12
CA GLU A 225 35.61 46.27 14.95
C GLU A 225 35.77 47.70 14.43
N LEU A 226 34.80 48.17 13.63
CA LEU A 226 34.80 49.51 13.02
C LEU A 226 34.16 50.59 13.92
N MET A 227 33.42 50.20 14.95
CA MET A 227 32.78 51.14 15.89
C MET A 227 33.82 51.73 16.85
N GLY A 228 33.77 53.05 17.07
CA GLY A 228 34.69 53.74 18.00
C GLY A 228 34.16 53.82 19.45
N GLY A 229 32.84 53.85 19.65
CA GLY A 229 32.22 54.06 20.97
C GLY A 229 31.83 52.77 21.69
N GLU A 230 32.14 52.67 22.99
CA GLU A 230 31.81 51.50 23.82
C GLU A 230 30.30 51.18 23.85
N ALA A 231 29.46 52.21 23.93
CA ALA A 231 28.00 52.06 23.93
C ALA A 231 27.45 51.49 22.61
N GLU A 232 28.10 51.77 21.49
CA GLU A 232 27.71 51.26 20.17
C GLU A 232 28.15 49.79 20.00
N LYS A 233 29.36 49.47 20.46
CA LYS A 233 29.88 48.09 20.51
C LYS A 233 29.01 47.20 21.40
N ALA A 234 28.57 47.71 22.56
CA ALA A 234 27.72 46.96 23.49
C ALA A 234 26.39 46.55 22.83
N LYS A 235 25.75 47.45 22.07
CA LYS A 235 24.50 47.14 21.35
C LYS A 235 24.67 46.09 20.26
N LEU A 236 25.76 46.17 19.50
CA LEU A 236 26.05 45.15 18.48
C LEU A 236 26.36 43.79 19.10
N LYS A 237 27.07 43.75 20.23
CA LYS A 237 27.28 42.51 20.99
C LYS A 237 25.97 41.93 21.50
N GLU A 238 25.04 42.76 21.99
CA GLU A 238 23.72 42.30 22.40
C GLU A 238 22.94 41.64 21.25
N ILE A 239 23.03 42.20 20.04
CA ILE A 239 22.42 41.61 18.83
C ILE A 239 23.10 40.28 18.48
N GLN A 240 24.43 40.21 18.59
CA GLN A 240 25.21 38.99 18.38
C GLN A 240 24.81 37.87 19.37
N ASP A 241 24.66 38.20 20.65
CA ASP A 241 24.24 37.26 21.70
C ASP A 241 22.82 36.73 21.46
N ILE A 242 21.93 37.55 20.91
CA ILE A 242 20.58 37.13 20.52
C ILE A 242 20.64 36.13 19.36
N ILE A 243 21.48 36.38 18.36
CA ILE A 243 21.66 35.47 17.23
C ILE A 243 22.28 34.15 17.67
N ASP A 244 23.22 34.16 18.61
CA ASP A 244 23.84 32.93 19.12
C ASP A 244 22.85 32.00 19.82
N LYS A 245 21.78 32.56 20.41
CA LYS A 245 20.67 31.79 20.99
C LYS A 245 19.82 31.05 19.95
N ALA A 246 19.98 31.35 18.66
CA ALA A 246 19.23 30.69 17.58
C ALA A 246 19.75 29.27 17.26
N LYS A 247 20.97 28.94 17.70
CA LYS A 247 21.58 27.64 17.41
C LYS A 247 20.78 26.50 18.05
N GLY A 248 20.44 25.49 17.25
CA GLY A 248 19.66 24.33 17.70
C GLY A 248 18.18 24.61 17.97
N LYS A 249 17.69 25.83 17.72
CA LYS A 249 16.28 26.20 17.88
C LYS A 249 15.43 25.78 16.67
N SER A 250 14.11 25.70 16.89
CA SER A 250 13.13 25.46 15.84
C SER A 250 13.10 26.59 14.80
N ILE A 251 12.53 26.34 13.61
CA ILE A 251 12.40 27.36 12.55
C ILE A 251 11.59 28.57 13.04
N ASP A 252 10.55 28.33 13.85
CA ASP A 252 9.68 29.38 14.39
C ASP A 252 10.43 30.25 15.40
N GLU A 253 11.18 29.64 16.32
CA GLU A 253 12.03 30.36 17.26
C GLU A 253 13.15 31.14 16.54
N LYS A 254 13.80 30.54 15.54
CA LYS A 254 14.82 31.22 14.73
C LYS A 254 14.25 32.44 14.01
N LYS A 255 13.05 32.35 13.45
CA LYS A 255 12.34 33.46 12.81
C LYS A 255 12.04 34.59 13.81
N GLN A 256 11.61 34.24 15.02
CA GLN A 256 11.35 35.23 16.07
C GLN A 256 12.65 35.96 16.44
N ILE A 257 13.73 35.20 16.69
CA ILE A 257 15.06 35.75 17.01
C ILE A 257 15.54 36.72 15.93
N ILE A 258 15.41 36.36 14.65
CA ILE A 258 15.79 37.25 13.53
C ILE A 258 14.94 38.53 13.53
N SER A 259 13.65 38.42 13.83
CA SER A 259 12.74 39.57 13.89
C SER A 259 13.07 40.51 15.05
N ASP A 260 13.42 39.96 16.21
CA ASP A 260 13.87 40.73 17.38
C ASP A 260 15.21 41.42 17.11
N SER A 261 16.14 40.74 16.43
CA SER A 261 17.41 41.33 15.98
C SER A 261 17.19 42.49 15.00
N LEU A 262 16.28 42.36 14.03
CA LEU A 262 15.92 43.42 13.09
C LEU A 262 15.43 44.68 13.81
N ASN A 263 14.51 44.53 14.77
CA ASN A 263 13.99 45.65 15.55
C ASN A 263 15.11 46.39 16.31
N LYS A 264 16.09 45.65 16.85
CA LYS A 264 17.26 46.25 17.53
C LYS A 264 18.21 46.95 16.56
N ILE A 265 18.40 46.40 15.36
CA ILE A 265 19.20 47.03 14.30
C ILE A 265 18.55 48.35 13.85
N ASP A 266 17.24 48.37 13.61
CA ASP A 266 16.49 49.59 13.25
C ASP A 266 16.57 50.66 14.36
N GLY A 267 16.48 50.22 15.63
CA GLY A 267 16.67 51.07 16.79
C GLY A 267 18.10 51.63 16.92
N ALA A 268 19.12 50.94 16.38
CA ALA A 268 20.50 51.43 16.35
C ALA A 268 20.72 52.42 15.20
N ILE A 269 20.19 52.12 14.01
CA ILE A 269 20.29 52.97 12.81
C ILE A 269 19.65 54.35 13.05
N SER A 270 18.49 54.38 13.69
CA SER A 270 17.77 55.64 13.97
C SER A 270 18.50 56.58 14.94
N LYS A 271 19.48 56.08 15.71
CA LYS A 271 20.23 56.83 16.72
C LYS A 271 21.64 57.23 16.27
N ILE A 272 22.10 56.75 15.12
CA ILE A 272 23.43 57.05 14.58
C ILE A 272 23.35 58.22 13.60
N THR A 273 24.22 59.21 13.81
CA THR A 273 24.37 60.39 12.94
C THR A 273 25.52 60.26 11.95
N ASP A 274 26.51 59.40 12.25
CA ASP A 274 27.65 59.13 11.36
C ASP A 274 27.23 58.32 10.13
N SER A 275 27.45 58.90 8.95
CA SER A 275 27.04 58.32 7.67
C SER A 275 27.76 57.01 7.32
N GLY A 276 29.02 56.85 7.71
CA GLY A 276 29.82 55.65 7.47
C GLY A 276 29.36 54.49 8.34
N LYS A 277 29.16 54.74 9.64
CA LYS A 277 28.61 53.75 10.59
C LYS A 277 27.19 53.36 10.23
N LYS A 278 26.37 54.33 9.81
CA LYS A 278 25.00 54.08 9.33
C LYS A 278 25.00 53.11 8.15
N LYS A 279 25.92 53.30 7.20
CA LYS A 279 26.06 52.41 6.03
C LYS A 279 26.44 50.98 6.40
N GLU A 280 27.29 50.78 7.41
CA GLU A 280 27.60 49.43 7.90
C GLU A 280 26.41 48.76 8.60
N LEU A 281 25.64 49.52 9.40
CA LEU A 281 24.42 49.01 10.00
C LEU A 281 23.34 48.64 8.98
N GLU A 282 23.21 49.42 7.89
CA GLU A 282 22.31 49.07 6.78
C GLU A 282 22.71 47.75 6.11
N LYS A 283 24.01 47.44 5.97
CA LYS A 283 24.45 46.14 5.46
C LYS A 283 24.06 44.98 6.38
N ILE A 284 24.08 45.18 7.70
CA ILE A 284 23.61 44.21 8.68
C ILE A 284 22.09 44.05 8.57
N ARG A 285 21.35 45.16 8.45
CA ARG A 285 19.90 45.18 8.25
C ARG A 285 19.50 44.38 7.02
N THR A 286 20.11 44.62 5.86
CA THR A 286 19.87 43.85 4.63
C THR A 286 20.15 42.36 4.80
N ALA A 287 21.21 41.99 5.53
CA ALA A 287 21.51 40.58 5.79
C ALA A 287 20.46 39.93 6.71
N ALA A 288 19.97 40.66 7.72
CA ALA A 288 18.93 40.19 8.62
C ALA A 288 17.57 40.09 7.90
N GLU A 289 17.22 41.03 7.02
CA GLU A 289 16.02 40.97 6.16
C GLU A 289 16.06 39.74 5.24
N ASN A 290 17.22 39.47 4.63
CA ASN A 290 17.42 38.26 3.81
C ASN A 290 17.26 36.98 4.63
N ALA A 291 17.85 36.91 5.83
CA ALA A 291 17.68 35.79 6.75
C ALA A 291 16.21 35.60 7.16
N GLN A 292 15.48 36.69 7.41
CA GLN A 292 14.06 36.66 7.76
C GLN A 292 13.20 36.15 6.60
N LYS A 293 13.46 36.63 5.37
CA LYS A 293 12.76 36.17 4.17
C LYS A 293 12.94 34.67 3.95
N ILE A 294 14.18 34.17 4.09
CA ILE A 294 14.49 32.75 3.98
C ILE A 294 13.81 31.96 5.10
N ALA A 295 13.82 32.45 6.33
CA ALA A 295 13.14 31.78 7.45
C ALA A 295 11.62 31.67 7.23
N VAL A 296 10.97 32.72 6.71
CA VAL A 296 9.54 32.71 6.35
C VAL A 296 9.25 31.70 5.23
N GLU A 297 10.07 31.67 4.19
CA GLU A 297 9.91 30.73 3.08
C GLU A 297 10.08 29.28 3.56
N LYS A 298 11.12 29.01 4.36
CA LYS A 298 11.37 27.67 4.93
C LYS A 298 10.30 27.25 5.92
N GLN A 299 9.72 28.17 6.69
CA GLN A 299 8.57 27.90 7.55
C GLN A 299 7.37 27.44 6.72
N LYS A 300 7.03 28.16 5.64
CA LYS A 300 5.93 27.77 4.74
C LYS A 300 6.16 26.39 4.12
N ILE A 301 7.37 26.13 3.63
CA ILE A 301 7.74 24.83 3.08
C ILE A 301 7.60 23.73 4.14
N SER A 302 8.10 23.96 5.36
CA SER A 302 8.00 23.01 6.47
C SER A 302 6.55 22.73 6.87
N GLN A 303 5.70 23.75 6.91
CA GLN A 303 4.26 23.58 7.20
C GLN A 303 3.56 22.78 6.11
N GLN A 304 3.82 23.09 4.84
CA GLN A 304 3.25 22.36 3.70
C GLN A 304 3.74 20.90 3.66
N GLN A 305 5.01 20.66 4.00
CA GLN A 305 5.57 19.32 4.14
C GLN A 305 4.94 18.55 5.31
N ASN A 306 4.75 19.19 6.46
CA ASN A 306 4.07 18.58 7.61
C ASN A 306 2.60 18.25 7.30
N ALA A 307 1.88 19.12 6.60
CA ALA A 307 0.53 18.84 6.13
C ALA A 307 0.49 17.64 5.17
N THR A 308 1.44 17.57 4.23
CA THR A 308 1.58 16.45 3.29
C THR A 308 1.91 15.14 4.00
N LYS A 309 2.81 15.19 4.99
CA LYS A 309 3.17 14.05 5.84
C LYS A 309 1.96 13.58 6.66
N SER A 310 1.27 14.49 7.34
CA SER A 310 0.07 14.19 8.12
C SER A 310 -1.02 13.56 7.26
N ALA A 311 -1.29 14.11 6.06
CA ALA A 311 -2.24 13.52 5.11
C ALA A 311 -1.85 12.11 4.67
N SER A 312 -0.55 11.86 4.42
CA SER A 312 -0.04 10.53 4.05
C SER A 312 -0.19 9.52 5.19
N LEU A 313 0.08 9.94 6.43
CA LEU A 313 -0.11 9.12 7.63
C LEU A 313 -1.58 8.78 7.87
N ILE A 314 -2.47 9.75 7.71
CA ILE A 314 -3.93 9.56 7.81
C ILE A 314 -4.41 8.56 6.75
N LYS A 315 -3.98 8.73 5.49
CA LYS A 315 -4.35 7.79 4.43
C LYS A 315 -3.84 6.38 4.71
N ALA A 316 -2.59 6.23 5.14
CA ALA A 316 -2.04 4.92 5.52
C ALA A 316 -2.76 4.28 6.71
N ARG A 317 -3.15 5.08 7.71
CA ARG A 317 -3.99 4.63 8.84
C ARG A 317 -5.37 4.14 8.38
N ASP A 318 -5.99 4.84 7.44
CA ASP A 318 -7.31 4.49 6.94
C ASP A 318 -7.27 3.21 6.10
N ASP A 319 -6.25 3.07 5.25
CA ASP A 319 -5.96 1.86 4.49
C ASP A 319 -5.77 0.62 5.38
N LEU A 320 -5.11 0.79 6.54
CA LEU A 320 -4.99 -0.28 7.53
C LEU A 320 -6.34 -0.76 8.09
N GLY A 321 -7.39 0.05 8.03
CA GLY A 321 -8.74 -0.36 8.41
C GLY A 321 -9.25 -1.55 7.60
N ASN A 322 -8.93 -1.59 6.31
CA ASN A 322 -9.29 -2.71 5.43
C ASN A 322 -8.44 -3.95 5.74
N ALA A 323 -7.12 -3.77 5.93
CA ALA A 323 -6.22 -4.86 6.34
C ALA A 323 -6.65 -5.51 7.67
N TYR A 324 -7.14 -4.71 8.63
CA TYR A 324 -7.65 -5.18 9.93
C TYR A 324 -8.77 -6.22 9.79
N SER A 325 -9.64 -6.05 8.80
CA SER A 325 -10.75 -6.96 8.55
C SER A 325 -10.33 -8.31 7.94
N GLN A 326 -9.17 -8.34 7.27
CA GLN A 326 -8.67 -9.50 6.53
C GLN A 326 -7.77 -10.43 7.37
N VAL A 327 -7.12 -9.87 8.40
CA VAL A 327 -6.30 -10.66 9.33
C VAL A 327 -7.16 -11.51 10.27
N GLY A 328 -6.66 -12.71 10.60
CA GLY A 328 -7.42 -13.72 11.32
C GLY A 328 -7.10 -13.85 12.80
N THR A 329 -5.89 -13.49 13.23
CA THR A 329 -5.43 -13.74 14.60
C THR A 329 -5.51 -12.48 15.47
N SER A 330 -5.62 -12.68 16.78
CA SER A 330 -5.59 -11.57 17.76
C SER A 330 -4.28 -10.79 17.69
N LYS A 331 -3.14 -11.48 17.53
CA LYS A 331 -1.82 -10.87 17.36
C LYS A 331 -1.71 -10.02 16.09
N GLU A 332 -2.20 -10.51 14.95
CA GLU A 332 -2.23 -9.74 13.71
C GLU A 332 -3.06 -8.46 13.86
N LYS A 333 -4.25 -8.58 14.45
CA LYS A 333 -5.13 -7.43 14.72
C LYS A 333 -4.48 -6.43 15.67
N GLN A 334 -3.82 -6.92 16.72
CA GLN A 334 -3.10 -6.08 17.68
C GLN A 334 -2.01 -5.26 16.99
N MET A 335 -1.22 -5.86 16.10
CA MET A 335 -0.22 -5.11 15.33
C MET A 335 -0.85 -4.00 14.48
N ILE A 336 -1.93 -4.30 13.75
CA ILE A 336 -2.62 -3.29 12.94
C ILE A 336 -3.17 -2.17 13.82
N SER A 337 -3.72 -2.48 14.99
CA SER A 337 -4.20 -1.48 15.94
C SER A 337 -3.08 -0.57 16.43
N ILE A 338 -1.93 -1.13 16.82
CA ILE A 338 -0.76 -0.33 17.23
C ILE A 338 -0.34 0.57 16.07
N MET A 339 -0.18 0.03 14.86
CA MET A 339 0.21 0.81 13.69
C MET A 339 -0.73 1.99 13.40
N LYS A 340 -2.05 1.75 13.47
CA LYS A 340 -3.05 2.80 13.29
C LYS A 340 -2.92 3.89 14.34
N SER A 341 -2.75 3.50 15.61
CA SER A 341 -2.57 4.44 16.71
C SER A 341 -1.32 5.29 16.51
N THR A 342 -0.17 4.65 16.25
CA THR A 342 1.11 5.32 16.00
C THR A 342 1.00 6.33 14.86
N MET A 343 0.35 5.98 13.74
CA MET A 343 0.17 6.90 12.63
C MET A 343 -0.74 8.08 12.99
N SER A 344 -1.78 7.85 13.81
CA SER A 344 -2.65 8.92 14.30
C SER A 344 -1.90 9.90 15.22
N GLU A 345 -1.05 9.38 16.10
CA GLU A 345 -0.18 10.17 16.98
C GLU A 345 0.84 10.96 16.16
N MET A 346 1.53 10.31 15.21
CA MET A 346 2.50 10.98 14.32
C MET A 346 1.86 12.01 13.39
N ALA A 347 0.59 11.83 13.01
CA ALA A 347 -0.15 12.78 12.18
C ALA A 347 -0.57 14.02 12.97
N SER A 348 -0.88 13.84 14.26
CA SER A 348 -1.32 14.91 15.17
C SER A 348 -0.14 15.63 15.84
N ASN A 349 0.97 14.92 16.07
CA ASN A 349 2.15 15.41 16.74
C ASN A 349 3.42 15.01 15.97
N SER A 350 4.04 15.98 15.30
CA SER A 350 5.28 15.79 14.53
C SER A 350 6.47 15.33 15.36
N SER A 351 6.44 15.56 16.67
CA SER A 351 7.50 15.21 17.63
C SER A 351 7.22 13.89 18.35
N TYR A 352 6.17 13.16 17.97
CA TYR A 352 5.84 11.88 18.59
C TYR A 352 6.96 10.85 18.40
N ASN A 353 7.44 10.30 19.52
CA ASN A 353 8.44 9.24 19.50
C ASN A 353 7.77 7.86 19.35
N SER A 354 7.80 7.32 18.14
CA SER A 354 7.19 6.02 17.82
C SER A 354 8.08 4.81 18.11
N SER A 355 9.29 4.96 18.66
CA SER A 355 10.22 3.83 18.83
C SER A 355 9.65 2.68 19.68
N ALA A 356 8.88 2.99 20.73
CA ALA A 356 8.26 1.96 21.57
C ALA A 356 7.19 1.16 20.81
N ASP A 357 6.36 1.84 20.02
CA ASP A 357 5.35 1.20 19.17
C ASP A 357 5.98 0.32 18.10
N GLN A 358 7.04 0.83 17.45
CA GLN A 358 7.81 0.08 16.46
C GLN A 358 8.38 -1.21 17.05
N ALA A 359 8.99 -1.12 18.24
CA ALA A 359 9.52 -2.27 18.95
C ALA A 359 8.41 -3.27 19.32
N SER A 360 7.26 -2.77 19.77
CA SER A 360 6.09 -3.61 20.11
C SER A 360 5.57 -4.38 18.91
N VAL A 361 5.42 -3.71 17.75
CA VAL A 361 4.97 -4.34 16.51
C VAL A 361 5.98 -5.40 16.03
N ARG A 362 7.29 -5.09 16.05
CA ARG A 362 8.34 -6.07 15.68
C ARG A 362 8.36 -7.27 16.63
N SER A 363 8.18 -7.02 17.92
CA SER A 363 8.12 -8.08 18.94
C SER A 363 6.95 -9.02 18.66
N ILE A 364 5.74 -8.50 18.48
CA ILE A 364 4.55 -9.34 18.16
C ILE A 364 4.78 -10.09 16.84
N TYR A 365 5.26 -9.40 15.81
CA TYR A 365 5.54 -9.98 14.50
C TYR A 365 6.54 -11.15 14.62
N SER A 366 7.59 -11.03 15.43
CA SER A 366 8.59 -12.09 15.61
C SER A 366 7.98 -13.40 16.12
N THR A 367 6.96 -13.30 16.99
CA THR A 367 6.26 -14.46 17.59
C THR A 367 5.24 -15.13 16.68
N LEU A 368 4.94 -14.55 15.52
CA LEU A 368 4.05 -15.17 14.55
C LEU A 368 4.73 -16.35 13.85
N ASP A 369 3.96 -17.41 13.63
CA ASP A 369 4.35 -18.48 12.73
C ASP A 369 4.44 -17.95 11.28
N LEU A 370 5.08 -18.74 10.41
CA LEU A 370 5.33 -18.35 9.03
C LEU A 370 4.03 -18.07 8.26
N GLN A 371 2.97 -18.85 8.48
CA GLN A 371 1.70 -18.66 7.80
C GLN A 371 1.04 -17.33 8.22
N SER A 372 1.01 -17.05 9.53
CA SER A 372 0.48 -15.79 10.08
C SER A 372 1.29 -14.57 9.61
N LYS A 373 2.62 -14.65 9.56
CA LYS A 373 3.49 -13.59 9.01
C LYS A 373 3.13 -13.24 7.57
N ASN A 374 2.90 -14.25 6.75
CA ASN A 374 2.58 -14.04 5.34
C ASN A 374 1.15 -13.55 5.13
N LYS A 375 0.20 -14.06 5.92
CA LYS A 375 -1.17 -13.54 5.91
C LYS A 375 -1.20 -12.06 6.28
N PHE A 376 -0.44 -11.68 7.30
CA PHE A 376 -0.28 -10.28 7.71
C PHE A 376 0.31 -9.42 6.58
N LYS A 377 1.45 -9.82 6.01
CA LYS A 377 2.07 -9.13 4.87
C LYS A 377 1.10 -8.97 3.70
N TYR A 378 0.38 -10.04 3.36
CA TYR A 378 -0.59 -10.01 2.29
C TYR A 378 -1.76 -9.08 2.60
N ALA A 379 -2.30 -9.10 3.82
CA ALA A 379 -3.37 -8.20 4.24
C ALA A 379 -2.96 -6.73 4.10
N LEU A 380 -1.73 -6.39 4.50
CA LEU A 380 -1.18 -5.05 4.25
C LEU A 380 -1.08 -4.78 2.74
N ALA A 381 -0.46 -5.69 2.01
CA ALA A 381 -0.09 -5.44 0.62
C ALA A 381 -1.28 -5.45 -0.36
N SER A 382 -2.42 -6.04 0.02
CA SER A 382 -3.66 -6.08 -0.77
C SER A 382 -4.66 -4.96 -0.43
N ASN A 383 -4.49 -4.30 0.72
CA ASN A 383 -5.44 -3.30 1.21
C ASN A 383 -4.84 -1.91 1.41
N VAL A 384 -3.52 -1.78 1.36
CA VAL A 384 -2.81 -0.53 1.54
C VAL A 384 -2.24 -0.07 0.21
N ASP A 385 -2.46 1.21 -0.13
CA ASP A 385 -1.90 1.81 -1.33
C ASP A 385 -0.38 1.63 -1.35
N SER A 386 0.18 1.37 -2.54
CA SER A 386 1.60 1.15 -2.75
C SER A 386 2.49 2.29 -2.20
N ASP A 387 2.01 3.54 -2.24
CA ASP A 387 2.70 4.69 -1.66
C ASP A 387 2.66 4.65 -0.12
N ASN A 388 1.52 4.21 0.45
CA ASN A 388 1.30 4.10 1.90
C ASN A 388 2.02 2.89 2.51
N LEU A 389 2.21 1.81 1.76
CA LEU A 389 3.05 0.67 2.15
C LEU A 389 4.50 1.11 2.42
N SER A 390 5.03 2.02 1.61
CA SER A 390 6.35 2.59 1.85
C SER A 390 6.40 3.36 3.18
N VAL A 391 5.33 4.08 3.53
CA VAL A 391 5.20 4.79 4.82
C VAL A 391 5.25 3.79 5.98
N LEU A 392 4.44 2.74 5.91
CA LEU A 392 4.42 1.68 6.93
C LEU A 392 5.79 1.02 7.10
N ARG A 393 6.47 0.73 5.99
CA ARG A 393 7.79 0.13 6.01
C ARG A 393 8.85 1.06 6.62
N GLN A 394 8.80 2.35 6.32
CA GLN A 394 9.72 3.32 6.89
C GLN A 394 9.55 3.46 8.42
N ILE A 395 8.31 3.41 8.90
CA ILE A 395 8.02 3.52 10.34
C ILE A 395 8.34 2.21 11.06
N PHE A 396 7.79 1.08 10.60
CA PHE A 396 7.82 -0.17 11.37
C PHE A 396 8.94 -1.13 10.96
N GLY A 397 9.58 -0.93 9.80
CA GLY A 397 10.70 -1.74 9.33
C GLY A 397 10.33 -3.18 8.96
N MET A 398 9.13 -3.40 8.40
CA MET A 398 8.63 -4.73 8.01
C MET A 398 8.39 -4.89 6.52
#